data_AF-A0A8H7CWS2-F1
#
_entry.id   AF-A0A8H7CWS2-F1
#
_cell.length_a   1.000
_cell.length_b   1.000
_cell.length_c   1.000
_cell.angle_alpha   90.00
_cell.angle_beta   90.00
_cell.angle_gamma   90.00
#
_symmetry.space_group_name_H-M   'P 1'
#
loop_
_entity.id
_entity.type
_entity.pdbx_description
1 polymer ?
#
loop_
_entity_poly.entity_id
_entity_poly.type
_entity_poly.pdbx_seq_one_letter_code
_entity_poly.pdbx_strand_id
1 'polypeptide(L)'
;MAAPTTEEQEEFLLSCRYGDLDEVKQFIDQFGAASAAEIRDDNGNTALHMLCGNGHADVLDYLLPIIPPTLLSAGNSAQSTPLHWAALNSHLDIVKKLVQFPGGPGIDLIDNKNAAGRSPLAEAELAGWDEGAQWLVQMMKLDPGGNVKEGEVDDANDPAEGDDAPLAPEDIEIEIEDADGQMAKMRLGAQQ
;
A
#
# COMPACT_ATOMS: atom_id res chain seq x y z
N MET A 1 -6.38 6.74 30.13
CA MET A 1 -7.52 5.91 29.69
C MET A 1 -7.10 4.46 29.83
N ALA A 2 -7.98 3.57 30.28
CA ALA A 2 -7.68 2.14 30.28
C ALA A 2 -7.60 1.63 28.84
N ALA A 3 -6.82 0.59 28.57
CA ALA A 3 -6.82 -0.04 27.25
C ALA A 3 -8.11 -0.87 27.07
N PRO A 4 -8.69 -0.89 25.86
CA PRO A 4 -9.86 -1.71 25.57
C PRO A 4 -9.53 -3.20 25.65
N THR A 5 -10.45 -3.98 26.20
CA THR A 5 -10.43 -5.44 26.20
C THR A 5 -10.56 -6.01 24.79
N THR A 6 -10.26 -7.29 24.59
CA THR A 6 -10.42 -7.95 23.28
C THR A 6 -11.88 -7.90 22.79
N GLU A 7 -12.84 -8.12 23.69
CA GLU A 7 -14.27 -8.06 23.36
C GLU A 7 -14.68 -6.65 22.88
N GLU A 8 -14.24 -5.59 23.56
CA GLU A 8 -14.51 -4.20 23.16
C GLU A 8 -13.83 -3.85 21.82
N GLN A 9 -12.67 -4.45 21.52
CA GLN A 9 -11.99 -4.26 20.23
C GLN A 9 -12.73 -4.96 19.09
N GLU A 10 -13.20 -6.19 19.33
CA GLU A 10 -14.01 -6.95 18.37
C GLU A 10 -15.34 -6.25 18.10
N GLU A 11 -16.01 -5.80 19.15
CA GLU A 11 -17.25 -5.03 19.06
C GLU A 11 -17.04 -3.75 18.25
N PHE A 12 -15.98 -2.98 18.52
CA PHE A 12 -15.64 -1.78 17.75
C PHE A 12 -15.48 -2.05 16.24
N LEU A 13 -14.79 -3.14 15.87
CA LEU A 13 -14.66 -3.52 14.47
C LEU A 13 -16.00 -3.96 13.86
N LEU A 14 -16.86 -4.59 14.65
CA LEU A 14 -18.20 -4.98 14.24
C LEU A 14 -19.10 -3.75 14.00
N SER A 15 -19.06 -2.76 14.89
CA SER A 15 -19.74 -1.47 14.72
C SER A 15 -19.25 -0.77 13.45
N CYS A 16 -17.95 -0.77 13.17
CA CYS A 16 -17.40 -0.26 11.90
C CYS A 16 -17.90 -1.05 10.68
N ARG A 17 -18.01 -2.38 10.80
CA ARG A 17 -18.48 -3.27 9.72
C ARG A 17 -19.94 -3.06 9.37
N TYR A 18 -20.78 -2.75 10.35
CA TYR A 18 -22.23 -2.57 10.17
C TYR A 18 -22.69 -1.11 10.13
N GLY A 19 -21.77 -0.17 10.31
CA GLY A 19 -22.07 1.25 10.23
C GLY A 19 -22.73 1.82 11.48
N ASP A 20 -22.51 1.21 12.65
CA ASP A 20 -23.01 1.75 13.91
C ASP A 20 -22.15 2.93 14.36
N LEU A 21 -22.48 4.10 13.85
CA LEU A 21 -21.76 5.34 14.12
C LEU A 21 -21.81 5.72 15.61
N ASP A 22 -22.88 5.39 16.32
CA ASP A 22 -23.04 5.79 17.71
C ASP A 22 -22.16 4.94 18.64
N GLU A 23 -22.06 3.63 18.38
CA GLU A 23 -21.10 2.76 19.07
C GLU A 23 -19.65 3.13 18.74
N VAL A 24 -19.35 3.47 17.48
CA VAL A 24 -18.01 3.97 17.10
C VAL A 24 -17.66 5.24 17.85
N LYS A 25 -18.58 6.20 17.98
CA LYS A 25 -18.35 7.42 18.78
C LYS A 25 -18.13 7.09 20.25
N GLN A 26 -18.95 6.20 20.82
CA GLN A 26 -18.82 5.79 22.22
C GLN A 26 -17.45 5.16 22.50
N PHE A 27 -16.98 4.29 21.61
CA PHE A 27 -15.65 3.69 21.71
C PHE A 27 -14.55 4.77 21.71
N ILE A 28 -14.64 5.72 20.77
CA ILE A 28 -13.68 6.82 20.64
C ILE A 28 -13.70 7.73 21.87
N ASP A 29 -14.87 8.03 22.42
CA ASP A 29 -15.01 8.84 23.64
C ASP A 29 -14.42 8.13 24.87
N GLN A 30 -14.54 6.80 24.94
CA GLN A 30 -14.06 6.00 26.07
C GLN A 30 -12.54 5.72 26.02
N PHE A 31 -12.01 5.39 24.85
CA PHE A 31 -10.63 4.89 24.69
C PHE A 31 -9.72 5.84 23.89
N GLY A 32 -10.30 6.72 23.09
CA GLY A 32 -9.59 7.64 22.21
C GLY A 32 -9.28 7.07 20.83
N ALA A 33 -9.11 7.97 19.85
CA ALA A 33 -8.81 7.60 18.47
C ALA A 33 -7.46 6.86 18.30
N ALA A 34 -6.49 7.13 19.18
CA ALA A 34 -5.22 6.40 19.18
C ALA A 34 -5.41 4.91 19.49
N SER A 35 -6.31 4.56 20.41
CA SER A 35 -6.63 3.15 20.68
C SER A 35 -7.35 2.51 19.50
N ALA A 36 -8.32 3.19 18.89
CA ALA A 36 -8.99 2.71 17.69
C ALA A 36 -8.02 2.44 16.52
N ALA A 37 -6.98 3.26 16.38
CA ALA A 37 -5.98 3.14 15.31
C ALA A 37 -5.11 1.88 15.40
N GLU A 38 -4.97 1.26 16.58
CA GLU A 38 -4.13 0.07 16.80
C GLU A 38 -4.91 -1.25 16.64
N ILE A 39 -6.25 -1.20 16.59
CA ILE A 39 -7.08 -2.41 16.58
C ILE A 39 -7.03 -3.12 15.23
N ARG A 40 -6.83 -4.44 15.27
CA ARG A 40 -6.81 -5.33 14.11
C ARG A 40 -7.60 -6.60 14.44
N ASP A 41 -8.33 -7.14 13.47
CA ASP A 41 -8.87 -8.51 13.57
C ASP A 41 -7.79 -9.57 13.28
N ASP A 42 -8.17 -10.85 13.36
CA ASP A 42 -7.29 -11.99 13.07
C ASP A 42 -6.70 -11.99 11.65
N ASN A 43 -7.31 -11.28 10.71
CA ASN A 43 -6.83 -11.13 9.34
C ASN A 43 -6.03 -9.83 9.13
N GLY A 44 -5.71 -9.10 10.21
CA GLY A 44 -5.01 -7.82 10.15
C GLY A 44 -5.88 -6.67 9.62
N ASN A 45 -7.20 -6.84 9.53
CA ASN A 45 -8.10 -5.80 9.06
C ASN A 45 -8.25 -4.71 10.12
N THR A 46 -8.18 -3.46 9.68
CA THR A 46 -8.44 -2.27 10.50
C THR A 46 -9.93 -1.90 10.46
N ALA A 47 -10.34 -0.94 11.30
CA ALA A 47 -11.65 -0.29 11.19
C ALA A 47 -11.93 0.22 9.77
N LEU A 48 -10.92 0.81 9.10
CA LEU A 48 -11.06 1.28 7.72
C LEU A 48 -11.36 0.15 6.74
N HIS A 49 -10.78 -1.04 6.89
CA HIS A 49 -11.15 -2.17 6.03
C HIS A 49 -12.63 -2.51 6.19
N MET A 50 -13.09 -2.62 7.44
CA MET A 50 -14.46 -2.99 7.77
C MET A 50 -15.46 -2.00 7.18
N LEU A 51 -15.33 -0.71 7.49
CA LEU A 51 -16.31 0.29 7.05
C LEU A 51 -16.20 0.61 5.55
N CYS A 52 -15.00 0.58 4.97
CA CYS A 52 -14.81 0.91 3.55
C CYS A 52 -15.33 -0.21 2.65
N GLY A 53 -15.14 -1.47 3.03
CA GLY A 53 -15.66 -2.62 2.27
C GLY A 53 -17.17 -2.81 2.37
N ASN A 54 -17.83 -2.16 3.33
CA ASN A 54 -19.29 -2.22 3.52
C ASN A 54 -19.99 -0.88 3.20
N GLY A 55 -19.24 0.15 2.79
CA GLY A 55 -19.81 1.39 2.27
C GLY A 55 -20.30 2.40 3.33
N HIS A 56 -19.82 2.31 4.57
CA HIS A 56 -20.25 3.17 5.67
C HIS A 56 -19.54 4.53 5.65
N ALA A 57 -20.00 5.40 4.74
CA ALA A 57 -19.40 6.69 4.48
C ALA A 57 -19.56 7.71 5.62
N ASP A 58 -20.57 7.55 6.46
CA ASP A 58 -20.83 8.31 7.66
C ASP A 58 -19.82 7.99 8.79
N VAL A 59 -19.52 6.70 8.99
CA VAL A 59 -18.46 6.27 9.90
C VAL A 59 -17.09 6.70 9.38
N LEU A 60 -16.88 6.61 8.05
CA LEU A 60 -15.65 7.12 7.43
C LEU A 60 -15.45 8.61 7.72
N ASP A 61 -16.47 9.44 7.49
CA ASP A 61 -16.39 10.90 7.71
C ASP A 61 -16.06 11.25 9.16
N TYR A 62 -16.55 10.47 10.11
CA TYR A 62 -16.26 10.66 11.52
C TYR A 62 -14.81 10.27 11.86
N LEU A 63 -14.32 9.13 11.37
CA LEU A 63 -13.00 8.62 11.73
C LEU A 63 -11.85 9.28 10.98
N LEU A 64 -12.01 9.59 9.69
CA LEU A 64 -10.94 10.16 8.84
C LEU A 64 -10.17 11.33 9.48
N PRO A 65 -10.82 12.36 10.06
CA PRO A 65 -10.10 13.51 10.61
C PRO A 65 -9.39 13.23 11.94
N ILE A 66 -9.67 12.10 12.61
CA ILE A 66 -9.17 11.81 13.96
C ILE A 66 -8.21 10.62 14.03
N ILE A 67 -8.13 9.81 12.97
CA ILE A 67 -7.20 8.67 12.89
C ILE A 67 -5.92 9.05 12.11
N PRO A 68 -4.79 8.37 12.35
CA PRO A 68 -3.56 8.59 11.58
C PRO A 68 -3.74 8.32 10.08
N PRO A 69 -3.27 9.20 9.18
CA PRO A 69 -3.38 8.99 7.73
C PRO A 69 -2.64 7.74 7.22
N THR A 70 -1.67 7.24 7.98
CA THR A 70 -0.94 5.99 7.68
C THR A 70 -1.86 4.76 7.61
N LEU A 71 -3.05 4.81 8.23
CA LEU A 71 -4.04 3.73 8.14
C LEU A 71 -4.68 3.60 6.76
N LEU A 72 -4.69 4.66 5.95
CA LEU A 72 -5.25 4.60 4.59
C LEU A 72 -4.46 3.64 3.69
N SER A 73 -3.17 3.48 3.96
CA SER A 73 -2.26 2.55 3.27
C SER A 73 -2.00 1.26 4.06
N ALA A 74 -2.66 1.03 5.19
CA ALA A 74 -2.42 -0.17 5.99
C ALA A 74 -2.87 -1.42 5.23
N GLY A 75 -1.95 -2.35 5.01
CA GLY A 75 -2.27 -3.66 4.44
C GLY A 75 -2.73 -4.64 5.51
N ASN A 76 -3.77 -5.41 5.22
CA ASN A 76 -4.15 -6.59 6.01
C ASN A 76 -3.22 -7.79 5.72
N SER A 77 -3.54 -8.99 6.23
CA SER A 77 -2.74 -10.20 5.99
C SER A 77 -2.59 -10.60 4.51
N ALA A 78 -3.49 -10.14 3.64
CA ALA A 78 -3.40 -10.30 2.19
C ALA A 78 -2.76 -9.08 1.50
N GLN A 79 -2.14 -8.17 2.25
CA GLN A 79 -1.65 -6.85 1.80
C GLN A 79 -2.72 -5.99 1.11
N SER A 80 -4.01 -6.33 1.27
CA SER A 80 -5.09 -5.49 0.77
C SER A 80 -5.22 -4.27 1.67
N THR A 81 -5.38 -3.10 1.08
CA THR A 81 -5.64 -1.84 1.78
C THR A 81 -7.14 -1.57 1.87
N PRO A 82 -7.60 -0.59 2.68
CA PRO A 82 -9.01 -0.18 2.70
C PRO A 82 -9.55 0.21 1.31
N LEU A 83 -8.69 0.78 0.44
CA LEU A 83 -9.08 1.15 -0.91
C LEU A 83 -9.37 -0.08 -1.81
N HIS A 84 -8.64 -1.19 -1.62
CA HIS A 84 -8.95 -2.45 -2.32
C HIS A 84 -10.37 -2.94 -1.98
N TRP A 85 -10.74 -2.89 -0.70
CA TRP A 85 -12.05 -3.35 -0.24
C TRP A 85 -13.18 -2.43 -0.73
N ALA A 86 -12.98 -1.11 -0.70
CA ALA A 86 -13.93 -0.15 -1.25
C ALA A 86 -14.13 -0.36 -2.77
N ALA A 87 -13.04 -0.63 -3.49
CA ALA A 87 -13.07 -0.84 -4.93
C ALA A 87 -13.75 -2.17 -5.33
N LEU A 88 -13.39 -3.26 -4.65
CA LEU A 88 -13.99 -4.58 -4.86
C LEU A 88 -15.51 -4.56 -4.62
N ASN A 89 -15.99 -3.75 -3.67
CA ASN A 89 -17.40 -3.67 -3.30
C ASN A 89 -18.12 -2.45 -3.89
N SER A 90 -17.52 -1.76 -4.87
CA SER A 90 -18.16 -0.70 -5.65
C SER A 90 -18.61 0.55 -4.88
N HIS A 91 -17.86 0.97 -3.86
CA HIS A 91 -18.22 2.12 -3.02
C HIS A 91 -17.53 3.42 -3.48
N LEU A 92 -18.10 4.10 -4.49
CA LEU A 92 -17.49 5.29 -5.10
C LEU A 92 -17.19 6.42 -4.11
N ASP A 93 -18.15 6.71 -3.23
CA ASP A 93 -18.03 7.82 -2.29
C ASP A 93 -16.90 7.58 -1.29
N ILE A 94 -16.70 6.33 -0.86
CA ILE A 94 -15.57 5.91 -0.03
C ILE A 94 -14.25 6.06 -0.80
N VAL A 95 -14.19 5.56 -2.03
CA VAL A 95 -12.99 5.64 -2.89
C VAL A 95 -12.54 7.10 -3.04
N LYS A 96 -13.48 8.00 -3.35
CA LYS A 96 -13.21 9.44 -3.46
C LYS A 96 -12.68 10.02 -2.16
N LYS A 97 -13.34 9.74 -1.02
CA LYS A 97 -12.94 10.25 0.29
C LYS A 97 -11.54 9.79 0.70
N LEU A 98 -11.17 8.53 0.45
CA LEU A 98 -9.83 8.01 0.76
C LEU A 98 -8.75 8.66 -0.11
N VAL A 99 -8.94 8.68 -1.43
CA VAL A 99 -7.95 9.20 -2.40
C VAL A 99 -7.81 10.72 -2.30
N GLN A 100 -8.87 11.45 -1.94
CA GLN A 100 -8.86 12.91 -1.86
C GLN A 100 -8.63 13.43 -0.43
N PHE A 101 -8.33 12.56 0.54
CA PHE A 101 -8.14 12.99 1.92
C PHE A 101 -6.90 13.91 2.07
N PRO A 102 -7.06 15.14 2.59
CA PRO A 102 -5.93 16.04 2.77
C PRO A 102 -4.88 15.47 3.74
N GLY A 103 -3.63 15.41 3.31
CA GLY A 103 -2.53 14.84 4.11
C GLY A 103 -2.50 13.31 4.16
N GLY A 104 -3.39 12.64 3.42
CA GLY A 104 -3.30 11.21 3.14
C GLY A 104 -2.36 10.88 1.97
N PRO A 105 -2.17 9.60 1.63
CA PRO A 105 -1.28 9.17 0.55
C PRO A 105 -1.78 9.54 -0.86
N GLY A 106 -3.05 9.95 -1.00
CA GLY A 106 -3.57 10.47 -2.26
C GLY A 106 -3.67 9.40 -3.35
N ILE A 107 -3.19 9.75 -4.54
CA ILE A 107 -3.17 8.87 -5.73
C ILE A 107 -2.30 7.63 -5.54
N ASP A 108 -1.29 7.68 -4.66
CA ASP A 108 -0.39 6.54 -4.38
C ASP A 108 -1.16 5.33 -3.85
N LEU A 109 -2.35 5.53 -3.27
CA LEU A 109 -3.22 4.44 -2.84
C LEU A 109 -3.68 3.56 -3.99
N ILE A 110 -3.83 4.11 -5.20
CA ILE A 110 -4.42 3.44 -6.37
C ILE A 110 -3.44 2.41 -6.97
N ASP A 111 -2.13 2.57 -6.75
CA ASP A 111 -1.10 1.67 -7.30
C ASP A 111 -0.66 0.57 -6.33
N ASN A 112 -1.06 0.65 -5.05
CA ASN A 112 -0.70 -0.35 -4.05
C ASN A 112 -1.21 -1.73 -4.48
N LYS A 113 -0.30 -2.69 -4.68
CA LYS A 113 -0.67 -4.06 -5.01
C LYS A 113 -0.82 -4.89 -3.74
N ASN A 114 -1.89 -5.66 -3.67
CA ASN A 114 -2.05 -6.69 -2.65
C ASN A 114 -1.20 -7.93 -2.94
N ALA A 115 -1.27 -8.95 -2.07
CA ALA A 115 -0.48 -10.18 -2.19
C ALA A 115 -0.77 -11.01 -3.45
N ALA A 116 -1.89 -10.72 -4.13
CA ALA A 116 -2.23 -11.34 -5.41
C ALA A 116 -1.80 -10.49 -6.62
N GLY A 117 -1.03 -9.42 -6.39
CA GLY A 117 -0.53 -8.52 -7.43
C GLY A 117 -1.58 -7.55 -7.99
N ARG A 118 -2.78 -7.48 -7.40
CA ARG A 118 -3.88 -6.62 -7.85
C ARG A 118 -3.83 -5.29 -7.14
N SER A 119 -3.98 -4.21 -7.89
CA SER A 119 -4.24 -2.88 -7.33
C SER A 119 -5.74 -2.66 -7.06
N PRO A 120 -6.16 -1.60 -6.34
CA PRO A 120 -7.57 -1.26 -6.20
C PRO A 120 -8.30 -1.09 -7.53
N LEU A 121 -7.62 -0.55 -8.57
CA LEU A 121 -8.19 -0.49 -9.91
C LEU A 121 -8.45 -1.89 -10.47
N ALA A 122 -7.51 -2.82 -10.33
CA ALA A 122 -7.70 -4.21 -10.77
C ALA A 122 -8.82 -4.92 -10.00
N GLU A 123 -9.02 -4.64 -8.70
CA GLU A 123 -10.17 -5.16 -7.94
C GLU A 123 -11.50 -4.57 -8.44
N ALA A 124 -11.55 -3.28 -8.79
CA ALA A 124 -12.74 -2.66 -9.40
C ALA A 124 -13.09 -3.31 -10.74
N GLU A 125 -12.10 -3.53 -11.61
CA GLU A 125 -12.29 -4.20 -12.90
C GLU A 125 -12.74 -5.65 -12.74
N LEU A 126 -12.14 -6.40 -11.80
CA LEU A 126 -12.52 -7.77 -11.50
C LEU A 126 -13.98 -7.87 -11.00
N ALA A 127 -14.42 -6.87 -10.22
CA ALA A 127 -15.80 -6.74 -9.76
C ALA A 127 -16.79 -6.31 -10.86
N GLY A 128 -16.30 -5.89 -12.03
CA GLY A 128 -17.12 -5.31 -13.09
C GLY A 128 -17.66 -3.90 -12.76
N TRP A 129 -16.94 -3.16 -11.92
CA TRP A 129 -17.35 -1.83 -11.46
C TRP A 129 -16.80 -0.72 -12.35
N ASP A 130 -17.46 -0.51 -13.50
CA ASP A 130 -17.03 0.44 -14.53
C ASP A 130 -16.90 1.89 -14.02
N GLU A 131 -17.84 2.36 -13.20
CA GLU A 131 -17.88 3.74 -12.72
C GLU A 131 -16.65 4.07 -11.85
N GLY A 132 -16.31 3.19 -10.91
CA GLY A 132 -15.14 3.37 -10.07
C GLY A 132 -13.84 3.19 -10.81
N ALA A 133 -13.76 2.19 -11.69
CA ALA A 133 -12.59 1.99 -12.54
C ALA A 133 -12.29 3.23 -13.40
N GLN A 134 -13.31 3.81 -14.04
CA GLN A 134 -13.17 5.04 -14.81
C GLN A 134 -12.70 6.22 -13.95
N TRP A 135 -13.23 6.36 -12.74
CA TRP A 135 -12.83 7.41 -11.82
C TRP A 135 -11.36 7.27 -11.38
N LEU A 136 -10.92 6.05 -11.03
CA LEU A 136 -9.55 5.75 -10.66
C LEU A 136 -8.57 6.04 -11.81
N VAL A 137 -8.91 5.61 -13.04
CA VAL A 137 -8.13 5.92 -14.25
C VAL A 137 -8.07 7.42 -14.51
N GLN A 138 -9.18 8.15 -14.28
CA GLN A 138 -9.18 9.59 -14.43
C GLN A 138 -8.25 10.26 -13.42
N MET A 139 -8.24 9.81 -12.17
CA MET A 139 -7.33 10.32 -11.15
C MET A 139 -5.85 10.09 -11.51
N MET A 140 -5.51 8.92 -12.03
CA MET A 140 -4.16 8.60 -12.50
C MET A 140 -3.71 9.53 -13.65
N LYS A 141 -4.62 9.87 -14.58
CA LYS A 141 -4.31 10.76 -15.73
C LYS A 141 -4.16 12.23 -15.36
N LEU A 142 -4.72 12.65 -14.23
CA LEU A 142 -4.66 14.04 -13.74
C LEU A 142 -3.31 14.36 -13.07
N ASP A 143 -2.42 13.37 -12.93
CA ASP A 143 -1.05 13.56 -12.48
C ASP A 143 -0.04 13.54 -13.65
N PRO A 144 0.25 14.68 -14.30
CA PRO A 144 1.34 14.78 -15.26
C PRO A 144 2.74 14.87 -14.60
N GLY A 145 2.86 14.71 -13.27
CA GLY A 145 4.09 14.96 -12.50
C GLY A 145 4.60 13.79 -11.66
N GLY A 146 3.90 12.66 -11.60
CA GLY A 146 4.32 11.44 -10.92
C GLY A 146 5.47 10.77 -11.67
N ASN A 147 6.64 10.78 -11.04
CA ASN A 147 7.84 10.13 -11.55
C ASN A 147 7.57 8.63 -11.77
N VAL A 148 7.33 8.24 -13.03
CA VAL A 148 7.23 6.85 -13.45
C VAL A 148 8.50 6.12 -13.03
N LYS A 149 8.44 5.40 -11.92
CA LYS A 149 9.23 4.18 -11.79
C LYS A 149 8.47 3.14 -12.60
N GLU A 150 8.72 3.15 -13.91
CA GLU A 150 8.35 2.05 -14.77
C GLU A 150 8.90 0.78 -14.11
N GLY A 151 7.99 -0.10 -13.71
CA GLY A 151 8.35 -1.41 -13.21
C GLY A 151 9.10 -2.14 -14.30
N GLU A 152 10.24 -2.73 -13.93
CA GLU A 152 10.87 -3.80 -14.67
C GLU A 152 9.81 -4.85 -15.01
N VAL A 153 9.46 -4.90 -16.28
CA VAL A 153 8.68 -5.97 -16.89
C VAL A 153 9.63 -7.13 -17.16
N ASP A 154 9.84 -7.97 -16.15
CA ASP A 154 10.44 -9.28 -16.35
C ASP A 154 9.34 -10.23 -16.83
N ASP A 155 9.17 -10.32 -18.15
CA ASP A 155 8.69 -11.54 -18.80
C ASP A 155 9.09 -11.56 -20.29
N ALA A 156 10.15 -12.33 -20.53
CA ALA A 156 10.42 -13.18 -21.69
C ALA A 156 10.25 -12.60 -23.12
N ASN A 157 11.36 -12.52 -23.88
CA ASN A 157 11.77 -13.59 -24.78
C ASN A 157 12.88 -13.14 -25.78
N ASP A 158 13.91 -13.99 -25.86
CA ASP A 158 14.79 -14.30 -27.01
C ASP A 158 15.85 -13.31 -27.54
N PRO A 159 17.01 -13.85 -28.00
CA PRO A 159 18.27 -13.15 -28.18
C PRO A 159 18.53 -12.77 -29.64
N ALA A 160 19.32 -11.72 -29.85
CA ALA A 160 20.30 -11.67 -30.94
C ALA A 160 21.14 -10.39 -30.79
N GLU A 161 22.43 -10.61 -30.57
CA GLU A 161 23.58 -9.94 -31.17
C GLU A 161 23.64 -8.41 -31.25
N GLY A 162 24.79 -7.88 -30.79
CA GLY A 162 25.66 -7.18 -31.73
C GLY A 162 25.84 -5.68 -31.51
N ASP A 163 26.92 -5.38 -30.80
CA ASP A 163 27.90 -4.32 -31.05
C ASP A 163 27.72 -2.85 -30.61
N ASP A 164 28.79 -2.47 -29.90
CA ASP A 164 29.58 -1.22 -30.00
C ASP A 164 29.16 0.06 -29.27
N ALA A 165 29.80 0.29 -28.10
CA ALA A 165 30.61 1.49 -27.79
C ALA A 165 31.27 1.38 -26.37
N PRO A 166 32.41 2.06 -26.11
CA PRO A 166 33.52 1.52 -25.33
C PRO A 166 33.45 1.75 -23.82
N LEU A 167 33.89 0.76 -23.04
CA LEU A 167 34.14 0.86 -21.60
C LEU A 167 35.58 1.37 -21.34
N ALA A 168 35.71 2.31 -20.40
CA ALA A 168 36.99 2.83 -19.91
C ALA A 168 37.82 1.75 -19.21
N PRO A 169 39.16 1.85 -19.16
CA PRO A 169 39.98 0.86 -18.48
C PRO A 169 39.78 0.95 -16.96
N GLU A 170 39.15 -0.06 -16.38
CA GLU A 170 39.07 -0.24 -14.93
C GLU A 170 40.33 -0.97 -14.44
N ASP A 171 41.01 -0.39 -13.45
CA ASP A 171 42.13 -1.03 -12.75
C ASP A 171 41.60 -2.23 -11.94
N ILE A 172 42.04 -3.44 -12.32
CA ILE A 172 41.64 -4.67 -11.63
C ILE A 172 42.59 -4.94 -10.46
N GLU A 173 42.04 -4.94 -9.24
CA GLU A 173 42.71 -5.39 -8.03
C GLU A 173 42.37 -6.86 -7.76
N ILE A 174 43.38 -7.71 -7.62
CA ILE A 174 43.21 -9.13 -7.28
C ILE A 174 43.86 -9.37 -5.91
N GLU A 175 43.10 -9.94 -4.98
CA GLU A 175 43.57 -10.40 -3.69
C GLU A 175 43.72 -11.92 -3.73
N ILE A 176 44.91 -12.43 -3.39
CA ILE A 176 45.22 -13.85 -3.41
C ILE A 176 45.72 -14.26 -2.02
N GLU A 177 45.09 -15.27 -1.44
CA GLU A 177 45.47 -15.90 -0.18
C GLU A 177 46.38 -17.11 -0.46
N ASP A 178 47.51 -17.21 0.25
CA ASP A 178 48.36 -18.40 0.20
C ASP A 178 47.89 -19.50 1.15
N ALA A 179 48.51 -20.68 1.04
CA ALA A 179 48.14 -21.85 1.86
C ALA A 179 48.42 -21.70 3.36
N ASP A 180 49.13 -20.63 3.76
CA ASP A 180 49.42 -20.28 5.15
C ASP A 180 48.51 -19.13 5.66
N GLY A 181 47.54 -18.67 4.86
CA GLY A 181 46.53 -17.67 5.21
C GLY A 181 46.99 -16.21 5.10
N GLN A 182 48.08 -15.94 4.35
CA GLN A 182 48.54 -14.58 4.12
C GLN A 182 47.95 -14.00 2.84
N MET A 183 47.38 -12.79 2.94
CA MET A 183 46.75 -12.10 1.82
C MET A 183 47.76 -11.19 1.09
N ALA A 184 47.96 -11.43 -0.20
CA ALA A 184 48.71 -10.55 -1.09
C ALA A 184 47.77 -9.81 -2.04
N LYS A 185 47.94 -8.48 -2.17
CA LYS A 185 47.17 -7.64 -3.09
C LYS A 185 48.02 -7.24 -4.28
N MET A 186 47.53 -7.49 -5.50
CA MET A 186 48.22 -7.09 -6.73
C MET A 186 47.32 -6.17 -7.57
N ARG A 187 47.89 -5.03 -8.01
CA ARG A 187 47.27 -4.07 -8.94
C ARG A 187 47.84 -4.29 -10.34
N LEU A 188 47.00 -4.65 -11.30
CA LEU A 188 47.38 -4.71 -12.71
C LEU A 188 46.83 -3.47 -13.42
N GLY A 189 47.62 -2.40 -13.43
CA GLY A 189 47.37 -1.24 -14.28
C GLY A 189 47.99 -1.47 -15.66
N ALA A 190 47.26 -1.17 -16.73
CA ALA A 190 47.83 -1.12 -18.07
C ALA A 190 48.87 0.02 -18.12
N GLN A 191 50.16 -0.31 -18.13
CA GLN A 191 51.20 0.66 -18.48
C GLN A 191 51.06 1.00 -19.98
N GLN A 192 51.05 2.30 -20.26
CA GLN A 192 50.82 2.96 -21.56
C GLN A 192 51.52 2.31 -22.75
#